data_AF-A0A961C825-F1
#
_entry.id   AF-A0A961C825-F1
#
_cell.length_a   1.000
_cell.length_b   1.000
_cell.length_c   1.000
_cell.angle_alpha   90.00
_cell.angle_beta   90.00
_cell.angle_gamma   90.00
#
_symmetry.space_group_name_H-M   'P 1'
#
loop_
_entity.id
_entity.type
_entity.pdbx_description
1 polymer ?
#
loop_
_entity_poly.entity_id
_entity_poly.type
_entity_poly.pdbx_seq_one_letter_code
_entity_poly.pdbx_strand_id
1 'polypeptide(L)'
;MSNTPGSPAGGPVSALPSVLARVIAFASIFVGAGAGGLIGHAFADLGGFSGLMIGVITFASMLLGAGGVAVVAVLTLRAFGEWETIRSDNQ
;
A
#
# COMPACT_ATOMS: atom_id res chain seq x y z
N MET A 1 -27.20 45.96 -17.05
CA MET A 1 -26.61 44.70 -17.56
C MET A 1 -26.27 43.83 -16.36
N SER A 2 -27.09 42.80 -16.08
CA SER A 2 -26.85 41.85 -15.00
C SER A 2 -25.85 40.78 -15.47
N ASN A 3 -24.64 40.79 -14.91
CA ASN A 3 -23.70 39.68 -15.10
C ASN A 3 -24.02 38.64 -14.02
N THR A 4 -24.64 37.53 -14.41
CA THR A 4 -24.76 36.34 -13.57
C THR A 4 -23.82 35.29 -14.15
N PRO A 5 -22.61 35.11 -13.61
CA PRO A 5 -21.78 33.96 -13.97
C PRO A 5 -22.49 32.69 -13.50
N GLY A 6 -22.79 31.80 -14.44
CA GLY A 6 -23.38 30.50 -14.16
C GLY A 6 -22.47 29.67 -13.25
N SER A 7 -23.09 28.98 -12.30
CA SER A 7 -22.45 28.05 -11.39
C SER A 7 -21.55 27.05 -12.13
N PRO A 8 -20.30 26.81 -11.69
CA PRO A 8 -19.48 25.75 -12.26
C PRO A 8 -20.11 24.40 -11.91
N ALA A 9 -20.63 23.69 -12.91
CA ALA A 9 -20.99 22.30 -12.79
C ALA A 9 -19.71 21.43 -12.78
N GLY A 10 -18.94 21.50 -11.69
CA GLY A 10 -17.78 20.65 -11.44
C GLY A 10 -18.18 19.51 -10.51
N GLY A 11 -18.66 18.39 -11.07
CA GLY A 11 -18.89 17.18 -10.29
C GLY A 11 -17.58 16.61 -9.72
N PRO A 12 -17.60 15.91 -8.57
CA PRO A 12 -16.39 15.46 -7.90
C PRO A 12 -15.59 14.51 -8.81
N VAL A 13 -14.38 14.91 -9.16
CA VAL A 13 -13.43 14.09 -9.92
C VAL A 13 -13.07 12.88 -9.06
N SER A 14 -13.26 11.68 -9.61
CA SER A 14 -13.01 10.38 -8.96
C SER A 14 -11.57 10.29 -8.44
N ALA A 15 -11.39 10.66 -7.17
CA ALA A 15 -10.10 10.75 -6.48
C ALA A 15 -9.61 9.39 -5.93
N LEU A 16 -10.10 8.27 -6.45
CA LEU A 16 -9.57 6.97 -6.04
C LEU A 16 -8.23 6.73 -6.75
N PRO A 17 -7.09 6.64 -6.02
CA PRO A 17 -5.81 6.31 -6.63
C PRO A 17 -5.94 5.09 -7.52
N SER A 18 -5.33 5.19 -8.71
CA SER A 18 -5.37 4.17 -9.77
C SER A 18 -5.25 2.77 -9.19
N VAL A 19 -6.21 1.91 -9.55
CA VAL A 19 -6.27 0.51 -9.09
C VAL A 19 -4.94 -0.20 -9.36
N LEU A 20 -4.28 0.13 -10.46
CA LEU A 20 -3.00 -0.43 -10.86
C LEU A 20 -1.87 -0.05 -9.88
N ALA A 21 -1.84 1.20 -9.41
CA ALA A 21 -0.86 1.63 -8.40
C ALA A 21 -1.04 0.90 -7.07
N ARG A 22 -2.30 0.67 -6.65
CA ARG A 22 -2.62 -0.12 -5.44
C ARG A 22 -2.16 -1.57 -5.59
N VAL A 23 -2.37 -2.16 -6.77
CA VAL A 23 -1.98 -3.55 -7.07
C VAL A 23 -0.46 -3.71 -7.05
N ILE A 24 0.31 -2.79 -7.64
CA ILE A 24 1.78 -2.87 -7.63
C ILE A 24 2.33 -2.68 -6.21
N ALA A 25 1.79 -1.71 -5.47
CA ALA A 25 2.18 -1.47 -4.09
C ALA A 25 1.84 -2.67 -3.19
N PHE A 26 0.73 -3.36 -3.45
CA PHE A 26 0.36 -4.61 -2.78
C PHE A 26 1.24 -5.79 -3.22
N ALA A 27 1.66 -5.84 -4.49
CA ALA A 27 2.53 -6.89 -5.01
C ALA A 27 3.96 -6.81 -4.44
N SER A 28 4.53 -5.61 -4.27
CA SER A 28 5.88 -5.45 -3.71
C SER A 28 6.00 -5.91 -2.26
N ILE A 29 4.89 -5.86 -1.51
CA ILE A 29 4.76 -6.42 -0.16
C ILE A 29 5.08 -7.91 -0.15
N PHE A 30 4.50 -8.67 -1.08
CA PHE A 30 4.72 -10.12 -1.17
C PHE A 30 6.15 -10.46 -1.57
N VAL A 31 6.77 -9.64 -2.43
CA VAL A 31 8.18 -9.80 -2.81
C VAL A 31 9.09 -9.63 -1.59
N GLY A 32 8.86 -8.60 -0.78
CA GLY A 32 9.59 -8.38 0.46
C GLY A 32 9.33 -9.47 1.52
N ALA A 33 8.07 -9.88 1.68
CA ALA A 33 7.68 -10.95 2.62
C ALA A 33 8.29 -12.31 2.23
N GLY A 34 8.38 -12.63 0.94
CA GLY A 34 9.02 -13.84 0.44
C GLY A 34 10.51 -13.88 0.80
N ALA A 35 11.24 -12.77 0.63
CA ALA A 35 12.65 -12.69 1.00
C ALA A 35 12.87 -12.84 2.52
N GLY A 36 12.08 -12.12 3.34
CA GLY A 36 12.17 -12.22 4.80
C GLY A 36 11.79 -13.61 5.33
N GLY A 37 10.78 -14.25 4.75
CA GLY A 37 10.37 -15.62 5.09
C GLY A 37 11.43 -16.66 4.76
N LEU A 38 12.11 -16.52 3.61
CA LEU A 38 13.19 -17.42 3.21
C LEU A 38 14.40 -17.31 4.16
N ILE A 39 14.75 -16.08 4.56
CA ILE A 39 15.81 -15.84 5.55
C ILE A 39 15.43 -16.48 6.89
N GLY A 40 14.21 -16.27 7.37
CA GLY A 40 13.72 -16.88 8.61
C GLY A 40 13.71 -18.41 8.58
N HIS A 41 13.34 -19.01 7.45
CA HIS A 41 13.41 -20.47 7.26
C HIS A 41 14.85 -20.99 7.37
N ALA A 42 15.82 -20.32 6.74
CA ALA A 42 17.22 -20.72 6.82
C ALA A 42 17.75 -20.70 8.28
N PHE A 43 17.41 -19.67 9.05
CA PHE A 43 17.73 -19.62 10.48
C PHE A 43 17.01 -20.72 11.27
N ALA A 44 15.78 -21.04 10.92
CA ALA A 44 15.01 -22.02 11.65
C ALA A 44 15.48 -23.47 11.40
N ASP A 45 15.94 -23.74 10.17
CA ASP A 45 16.57 -25.00 9.78
C ASP A 45 17.90 -25.21 10.55
N LEU A 46 18.72 -24.16 10.67
CA LEU A 46 19.94 -24.17 11.49
C LEU A 46 19.68 -24.41 12.99
N GLY A 47 18.52 -23.98 13.48
CA GLY A 47 18.11 -24.12 14.89
C GLY A 47 17.47 -25.46 15.24
N GLY A 48 17.22 -26.34 14.26
CA GLY A 48 16.58 -27.64 14.48
C GLY A 48 15.12 -27.55 14.95
N PHE A 49 14.41 -26.48 14.58
CA PHE A 49 13.01 -26.29 14.98
C PHE A 49 12.07 -27.23 14.21
N SER A 50 11.01 -27.71 14.87
CA SER A 50 10.02 -28.58 14.22
C SER A 50 9.28 -27.83 13.10
N GLY A 51 8.96 -28.51 11.99
CA GLY A 51 8.38 -27.88 10.81
C GLY A 51 7.06 -27.12 11.06
N LEU A 52 6.28 -27.52 12.06
CA LEU A 52 5.08 -26.79 12.48
C LEU A 52 5.43 -25.42 13.09
N MET A 53 6.49 -25.34 13.89
CA MET A 53 6.93 -24.09 14.48
C MET A 53 7.48 -23.14 13.41
N ILE A 54 8.26 -23.67 12.46
CA ILE A 54 8.72 -22.89 11.29
C ILE A 54 7.54 -22.34 10.50
N GLY A 55 6.53 -23.18 10.21
CA GLY A 55 5.32 -22.78 9.49
C GLY A 55 4.53 -21.67 10.18
N VAL A 56 4.36 -21.75 11.50
CA VAL A 56 3.63 -20.72 12.27
C VAL A 56 4.39 -19.40 12.30
N ILE A 57 5.70 -19.43 12.53
CA ILE A 57 6.51 -18.21 12.62
C ILE A 57 6.60 -17.53 11.25
N THR A 58 6.84 -18.29 10.18
CA THR A 58 6.86 -17.75 8.80
C THR A 58 5.50 -17.16 8.40
N PHE A 59 4.40 -17.84 8.73
CA PHE A 59 3.05 -17.33 8.46
C PHE A 59 2.75 -16.04 9.24
N ALA A 60 3.10 -15.99 10.53
CA ALA A 60 2.92 -14.80 11.35
C ALA A 60 3.74 -13.61 10.84
N SER A 61 5.01 -13.83 10.47
CA SER A 61 5.88 -12.79 9.90
C SER A 61 5.39 -12.31 8.53
N MET A 62 4.85 -13.21 7.70
CA MET A 62 4.23 -12.86 6.43
C MET A 62 3.04 -11.92 6.65
N LEU A 63 2.15 -12.21 7.60
CA LEU A 63 1.02 -11.33 7.93
C LEU A 63 1.48 -9.98 8.47
N LEU A 64 2.50 -9.96 9.33
CA LEU A 64 3.03 -8.73 9.91
C LEU A 64 3.69 -7.84 8.85
N GLY A 65 4.52 -8.43 8.00
CA GLY A 65 5.14 -7.75 6.85
C GLY A 65 4.07 -7.27 5.86
N ALA A 66 3.05 -8.09 5.62
CA ALA A 66 1.94 -7.74 4.75
C ALA A 66 1.16 -6.52 5.25
N GLY A 67 0.80 -6.52 6.53
CA GLY A 67 0.12 -5.40 7.16
C GLY A 67 0.95 -4.12 7.15
N GLY A 68 2.25 -4.22 7.48
CA GLY A 68 3.14 -3.05 7.53
C GLY A 68 3.24 -2.31 6.21
N VAL A 69 3.48 -3.03 5.10
CA VAL A 69 3.63 -2.36 3.80
C VAL A 69 2.28 -1.87 3.26
N ALA A 70 1.15 -2.51 3.62
CA ALA A 70 -0.18 -2.03 3.23
C ALA A 70 -0.46 -0.63 3.80
N VAL A 71 -0.08 -0.38 5.06
CA VAL A 71 -0.21 0.94 5.69
C VAL A 71 0.64 1.98 4.96
N VAL A 72 1.91 1.68 4.68
CA VAL A 72 2.81 2.60 3.96
C VAL A 72 2.25 2.95 2.58
N ALA A 73 1.82 1.94 1.82
CA ALA A 73 1.23 2.14 0.50
C ALA A 73 0.02 3.09 0.52
N VAL A 74 -0.89 2.92 1.48
CA VAL A 74 -2.07 3.79 1.65
C VAL A 74 -1.66 5.22 2.00
N LEU A 75 -0.72 5.41 2.92
CA LEU A 75 -0.25 6.74 3.32
C LEU A 75 0.43 7.47 2.16
N THR A 76 1.26 6.78 1.37
CA THR A 76 1.93 7.38 0.22
C THR A 76 0.92 7.82 -0.85
N LEU A 77 -0.07 6.97 -1.15
CA LEU A 77 -1.14 7.32 -2.10
C LEU A 77 -2.01 8.47 -1.58
N ARG A 78 -2.26 8.53 -0.26
CA ARG A 78 -2.97 9.64 0.37
C ARG A 78 -2.20 10.95 0.22
N ALA A 79 -0.89 10.93 0.49
CA ALA A 79 -0.04 12.11 0.31
C ALA A 79 -0.07 12.60 -1.14
N PHE A 80 0.08 11.70 -2.13
CA PHE A 80 -0.02 12.08 -3.54
C PHE A 80 -1.38 12.68 -3.92
N GLY A 81 -2.48 12.19 -3.34
CA GLY A 81 -3.81 12.78 -3.54
C GLY A 81 -3.95 14.18 -2.95
N GLU A 82 -3.39 14.43 -1.77
CA GLU A 82 -3.40 15.75 -1.12
C GLU A 82 -2.60 16.77 -1.95
N TRP A 83 -1.46 16.36 -2.51
CA TRP A 83 -0.65 17.21 -3.39
C TRP A 83 -1.33 17.55 -4.73
N GLU A 84 -2.00 16.59 -5.36
CA GLU A 84 -2.75 16.82 -6.62
C GLU A 84 -3.87 17.85 -6.40
N THR A 85 -4.58 17.74 -5.28
CA THR A 85 -5.66 18.68 -4.89
C THR A 85 -5.13 20.11 -4.73
N ILE A 86 -3.96 20.27 -4.11
CA ILE A 86 -3.33 21.60 -3.93
C ILE A 86 -2.90 22.19 -5.28
N ARG A 87 -2.44 21.36 -6.23
CA ARG A 87 -2.02 21.83 -7.56
C ARG A 87 -3.22 22.29 -8.40
N SER A 88 -4.35 21.59 -8.35
CA SER A 88 -5.55 21.99 -9.10
C SER A 88 -6.17 23.30 -8.62
N ASP A 89 -6.07 23.60 -7.32
CA ASP A 89 -6.59 24.86 -6.74
C ASP A 89 -5.73 26.09 -7.06
N ASN A 90 -4.50 25.90 -7.55
CA ASN A 90 -3.53 26.97 -7.82
C ASN A 90 -3.34 27.24 -9.33
N GLN A 91 -4.31 26.80 -10.14
CA GLN A 91 -4.43 27.04 -11.59
C GLN A 91 -5.69 27.85 -11.86
#